data_AF-A0A8J5CYL6-F1
#
_entry.id   AF-A0A8J5CYL6-F1
#
_cell.length_a   1.000
_cell.length_b   1.000
_cell.length_c   1.000
_cell.angle_alpha   90.00
_cell.angle_beta   90.00
_cell.angle_gamma   90.00
#
_symmetry.space_group_name_H-M   'P 1'
#
loop_
_entity.id
_entity.type
_entity.pdbx_description
1 polymer ?
#
loop_
_entity_poly.entity_id
_entity_poly.type
_entity_poly.pdbx_seq_one_letter_code
_entity_poly.pdbx_strand_id
1 'polypeptide(L)'
;MGRILRSCLQSMLKMVNSVAGLVGVACILYGLWMVRVWHRETHADPTLPWFIYTSLGLGVSLCLITCFGHIAAETSNAHCISFYMILIFLLIMLEAAITADVIQNKDWEEDFPEDTTGRFNEFKNFIRSNFELCKWVGLVVVAAQAISIFLGMILKAVGSNSGSNYDSDDDSVNARLPLLRNQVQQGATYATDLHVPYKSEPWNGRVCPPRVNGL
;
A
#
# COMPACT_ATOMS: atom_id res chain seq x y z
N MET A 1 9.61 -20.91 -10.83
CA MET A 1 8.15 -20.71 -10.85
C MET A 1 7.68 -19.62 -9.86
N GLY A 2 8.07 -19.68 -8.58
CA GLY A 2 7.62 -18.71 -7.55
C GLY A 2 7.91 -17.22 -7.84
N ARG A 3 9.06 -16.88 -8.45
CA ARG A 3 9.37 -15.49 -8.85
C ARG A 3 8.38 -14.93 -9.88
N ILE A 4 8.04 -15.73 -10.90
CA ILE A 4 7.09 -15.34 -11.96
C ILE A 4 5.69 -15.15 -11.37
N LEU A 5 5.25 -16.08 -10.51
CA LEU A 5 3.97 -15.96 -9.81
C LEU A 5 3.91 -14.69 -8.96
N ARG A 6 4.97 -14.37 -8.20
CA ARG A 6 5.05 -13.16 -7.39
C ARG A 6 4.94 -11.90 -8.25
N SER A 7 5.69 -11.80 -9.35
CA SER A 7 5.59 -10.66 -10.28
C SER A 7 4.21 -10.53 -10.90
N CYS A 8 3.57 -11.66 -11.24
CA CYS A 8 2.20 -11.67 -11.75
C CYS A 8 1.21 -11.11 -10.72
N LEU A 9 1.26 -11.60 -9.48
CA LEU A 9 0.40 -11.13 -8.38
C LEU A 9 0.60 -9.64 -8.08
N GLN A 10 1.85 -9.17 -8.06
CA GLN A 10 2.16 -7.75 -7.89
C GLN A 10 1.57 -6.90 -9.02
N SER A 11 1.70 -7.35 -10.27
CA SER A 11 1.13 -6.64 -11.42
C SER A 11 -0.39 -6.59 -11.36
N MET A 12 -1.05 -7.70 -11.01
CA MET A 12 -2.51 -7.74 -10.84
C MET A 12 -2.98 -6.81 -9.73
N LEU A 13 -2.30 -6.82 -8.57
CA LEU A 13 -2.64 -5.94 -7.45
C LEU A 13 -2.44 -4.46 -7.81
N LYS A 14 -1.37 -4.11 -8.55
CA LYS A 14 -1.15 -2.76 -9.07
C LYS A 14 -2.26 -2.36 -10.06
N MET A 15 -2.66 -3.27 -10.95
CA MET A 15 -3.71 -3.01 -11.94
C MET A 15 -5.06 -2.72 -11.27
N VAL A 16 -5.49 -3.57 -10.33
CA VAL A 16 -6.77 -3.38 -9.61
C VAL A 16 -6.75 -2.06 -8.83
N ASN A 17 -5.64 -1.74 -8.15
CA ASN A 17 -5.51 -0.48 -7.41
C ASN A 17 -5.47 0.75 -8.33
N SER A 18 -4.87 0.65 -9.51
CA SER A 18 -4.80 1.78 -10.44
C SER A 18 -6.20 2.20 -10.93
N VAL A 19 -7.14 1.25 -11.07
CA VAL A 19 -8.53 1.59 -11.42
C VAL A 19 -9.17 2.42 -10.32
N ALA A 20 -9.01 2.03 -9.05
CA ALA A 20 -9.51 2.80 -7.91
C ALA A 20 -8.86 4.20 -7.83
N GLY A 21 -7.57 4.30 -8.14
CA GLY A 21 -6.87 5.58 -8.23
C GLY A 21 -7.43 6.49 -9.31
N LEU A 22 -7.75 5.96 -10.49
CA LEU A 22 -8.39 6.72 -11.57
C LEU A 22 -9.77 7.25 -11.14
N VAL A 23 -10.56 6.44 -10.43
CA VAL A 23 -11.83 6.90 -9.84
C VAL A 23 -11.59 8.02 -8.83
N GLY A 24 -10.59 7.87 -7.94
CA GLY A 24 -10.19 8.91 -7.00
C GLY A 24 -9.80 10.23 -7.67
N VAL A 25 -8.99 10.17 -8.73
CA VAL A 25 -8.61 11.34 -9.53
C VAL A 25 -9.83 11.99 -10.18
N ALA A 26 -10.74 11.19 -10.75
CA ALA A 26 -11.98 11.71 -11.34
C ALA A 26 -12.85 12.42 -10.29
N CYS A 27 -12.99 11.85 -9.08
CA CYS A 27 -13.68 12.49 -7.96
C CYS A 27 -13.02 13.81 -7.55
N ILE A 28 -11.68 13.87 -7.50
CA ILE A 28 -10.95 15.11 -7.19
C ILE A 28 -11.19 16.17 -8.27
N LEU A 29 -11.04 15.81 -9.55
CA LEU A 29 -11.25 16.74 -10.65
C LEU A 29 -12.68 17.29 -10.66
N TYR A 30 -13.66 16.43 -10.41
CA TYR A 30 -15.06 16.82 -10.28
C TYR A 30 -15.30 17.73 -9.07
N GLY A 31 -14.73 17.41 -7.90
CA GLY A 31 -14.77 18.26 -6.72
C GLY A 31 -14.15 19.64 -6.95
N LEU A 32 -12.97 19.69 -7.58
CA LEU A 32 -12.30 20.95 -7.94
C LEU A 32 -13.10 21.77 -8.94
N TRP A 33 -13.75 21.11 -9.91
CA TRP A 33 -14.66 21.77 -10.83
C TRP A 33 -15.85 22.38 -10.07
N MET A 34 -16.46 21.65 -9.12
CA MET A 34 -17.53 22.18 -8.27
C MET A 34 -17.07 23.36 -7.41
N VAL A 35 -15.87 23.32 -6.81
CA VAL A 35 -15.29 24.47 -6.10
C VAL A 35 -15.19 25.69 -7.01
N ARG A 36 -14.73 25.49 -8.26
CA ARG A 36 -14.56 26.59 -9.21
C ARG A 36 -15.89 27.20 -9.63
N VAL A 37 -16.91 26.36 -9.84
CA VAL A 37 -18.29 26.81 -10.14
C VAL A 37 -18.86 27.56 -8.95
N TRP A 38 -18.77 26.99 -7.75
CA TRP A 38 -19.22 27.61 -6.51
C TRP A 38 -18.61 29.00 -6.30
N HIS A 39 -17.28 29.11 -6.36
CA HIS A 39 -16.58 30.39 -6.19
C HIS A 39 -17.01 31.46 -7.21
N ARG A 40 -17.50 31.05 -8.39
CA ARG A 40 -17.98 31.99 -9.41
C ARG A 40 -19.37 32.54 -9.05
N GLU A 41 -20.20 31.73 -8.42
CA GLU A 41 -21.60 32.05 -8.13
C GLU A 41 -21.79 32.74 -6.76
N THR A 42 -20.97 32.39 -5.76
CA THR A 42 -21.03 32.96 -4.43
C THR A 42 -19.85 33.91 -4.18
N HIS A 43 -20.14 35.22 -4.13
CA HIS A 43 -19.16 36.26 -3.78
C HIS A 43 -19.06 36.55 -2.27
N ALA A 44 -19.87 35.90 -1.43
CA ALA A 44 -20.12 36.36 -0.06
C ALA A 44 -19.84 35.35 1.06
N ASP A 45 -19.86 34.03 0.82
CA ASP A 45 -19.76 33.03 1.91
C ASP A 45 -18.54 32.11 1.74
N PRO A 46 -17.61 32.06 2.73
CA PRO A 46 -16.38 31.26 2.63
C PRO A 46 -16.57 29.78 2.99
N THR A 47 -17.74 29.37 3.47
CA THR A 47 -18.00 27.99 3.88
C THR A 47 -18.21 27.11 2.64
N LEU A 48 -17.36 26.08 2.47
CA LEU A 48 -17.55 25.11 1.41
C LEU A 48 -18.80 24.26 1.70
N PRO A 49 -19.73 24.16 0.74
CA PRO A 49 -20.84 23.22 0.82
C PRO A 49 -20.36 21.81 1.10
N TRP A 50 -21.14 21.09 1.91
CA TRP A 50 -20.68 19.83 2.46
C TRP A 50 -20.42 18.76 1.40
N PHE A 51 -21.25 18.73 0.37
CA PHE A 51 -21.12 17.80 -0.75
C PHE A 51 -19.79 18.00 -1.53
N ILE A 52 -19.28 19.23 -1.58
CA ILE A 52 -18.02 19.55 -2.27
C ILE A 52 -16.83 19.01 -1.48
N TYR A 53 -16.75 19.28 -0.16
CA TYR A 53 -15.61 18.78 0.61
C TYR A 53 -15.66 17.26 0.82
N THR A 54 -16.85 16.63 0.89
CA THR A 54 -16.95 15.17 1.00
C THR A 54 -16.52 14.48 -0.29
N SER A 55 -16.91 14.99 -1.47
CA SER A 55 -16.44 14.44 -2.75
C SER A 55 -14.93 14.59 -2.94
N LEU A 56 -14.35 15.73 -2.54
CA LEU A 56 -12.89 15.91 -2.52
C LEU A 56 -12.21 14.97 -1.52
N GLY A 57 -12.72 14.87 -0.29
CA GLY A 57 -12.18 14.01 0.74
C GLY A 57 -12.21 12.53 0.36
N LEU A 58 -13.30 12.07 -0.26
CA LEU A 58 -13.42 10.72 -0.82
C LEU A 58 -12.38 10.47 -1.91
N GLY A 59 -12.27 11.39 -2.87
CA GLY A 59 -11.30 11.27 -3.96
C GLY A 59 -9.84 11.21 -3.46
N VAL A 60 -9.47 12.09 -2.52
CA VAL A 60 -8.14 12.09 -1.90
C VAL A 60 -7.88 10.78 -1.15
N SER A 61 -8.86 10.30 -0.38
CA SER A 61 -8.74 9.04 0.37
C SER A 61 -8.50 7.84 -0.56
N LEU A 62 -9.26 7.74 -1.66
CA LEU A 62 -9.08 6.68 -2.67
C LEU A 62 -7.68 6.74 -3.32
N CYS A 63 -7.18 7.95 -3.61
CA CYS A 63 -5.82 8.13 -4.12
C CYS A 63 -4.77 7.69 -3.10
N LEU A 64 -4.91 8.03 -1.81
CA LEU A 64 -3.98 7.60 -0.76
C LEU A 64 -3.98 6.08 -0.59
N ILE A 65 -5.14 5.44 -0.55
CA ILE A 65 -5.28 3.98 -0.47
C ILE A 65 -4.62 3.31 -1.69
N THR A 66 -4.80 3.89 -2.88
CA THR A 66 -4.14 3.42 -4.11
C THR A 66 -2.63 3.52 -3.99
N CYS A 67 -2.08 4.65 -3.53
CA CYS A 67 -0.65 4.82 -3.29
C CYS A 67 -0.12 3.75 -2.32
N PHE A 68 -0.81 3.50 -1.20
CA PHE A 68 -0.44 2.41 -0.29
C PHE A 68 -0.50 1.03 -0.96
N GLY A 69 -1.47 0.79 -1.84
CA GLY A 69 -1.55 -0.44 -2.62
C GLY A 69 -0.38 -0.64 -3.58
N HIS A 70 0.05 0.42 -4.27
CA HIS A 70 1.26 0.37 -5.12
C HIS A 70 2.52 0.12 -4.30
N ILE A 71 2.69 0.81 -3.16
CA ILE A 71 3.82 0.63 -2.24
C ILE A 71 3.81 -0.80 -1.67
N ALA A 72 2.64 -1.33 -1.28
CA ALA A 72 2.50 -2.70 -0.76
C ALA A 72 2.89 -3.75 -1.82
N ALA A 73 2.47 -3.56 -3.06
CA ALA A 73 2.84 -4.43 -4.18
C ALA A 73 4.35 -4.38 -4.47
N GLU A 74 4.96 -3.20 -4.41
CA GLU A 74 6.37 -3.00 -4.77
C GLU A 74 7.34 -3.45 -3.68
N THR A 75 7.13 -2.97 -2.46
CA THR A 75 8.00 -3.29 -1.32
C THR A 75 7.94 -4.76 -0.95
N SER A 76 6.82 -5.44 -1.21
CA SER A 76 6.55 -6.80 -0.77
C SER A 76 6.81 -7.04 0.73
N ASN A 77 6.80 -5.96 1.53
CA ASN A 77 7.00 -6.05 2.96
C ASN A 77 5.70 -6.56 3.60
N ALA A 78 5.79 -7.60 4.43
CA ALA A 78 4.63 -8.19 5.10
C ALA A 78 3.82 -7.16 5.90
N HIS A 79 4.47 -6.16 6.50
CA HIS A 79 3.81 -5.08 7.23
C HIS A 79 3.07 -4.11 6.29
N CYS A 80 3.68 -3.71 5.17
CA CYS A 80 3.03 -2.83 4.19
C CYS A 80 1.80 -3.50 3.55
N ILE A 81 1.92 -4.78 3.18
CA ILE A 81 0.79 -5.57 2.68
C ILE A 81 -0.30 -5.69 3.75
N SER A 82 0.06 -5.96 5.01
CA SER A 82 -0.91 -6.07 6.11
C SER A 82 -1.63 -4.75 6.38
N PHE A 83 -0.90 -3.63 6.40
CA PHE A 83 -1.48 -2.31 6.59
C PHE A 83 -2.45 -1.96 5.45
N TYR A 84 -2.06 -2.20 4.21
CA TYR A 84 -2.94 -2.03 3.05
C TYR A 84 -4.21 -2.91 3.14
N MET A 85 -4.09 -4.19 3.52
CA MET A 85 -5.26 -5.06 3.69
C MET A 85 -6.20 -4.55 4.79
N ILE A 86 -5.67 -3.99 5.90
CA ILE A 86 -6.48 -3.35 6.93
C ILE A 86 -7.23 -2.14 6.36
N LEU A 87 -6.58 -1.30 5.55
CA LEU A 87 -7.25 -0.16 4.90
C LEU A 87 -8.41 -0.61 4.00
N ILE A 88 -8.20 -1.64 3.17
CA ILE A 88 -9.27 -2.18 2.30
C ILE A 88 -10.38 -2.82 3.13
N PHE A 89 -10.06 -3.53 4.21
CA PHE A 89 -11.07 -4.07 5.12
C PHE A 89 -11.91 -2.96 5.75
N LEU A 90 -11.28 -1.87 6.20
CA LEU A 90 -12.00 -0.70 6.72
C LEU A 90 -12.92 -0.05 5.67
N LEU A 91 -12.52 -0.02 4.39
CA LEU A 91 -13.39 0.44 3.31
C LEU A 91 -14.60 -0.46 3.12
N ILE A 92 -14.42 -1.79 3.11
CA ILE A 92 -15.54 -2.74 3.02
C ILE A 92 -16.50 -2.54 4.20
N MET A 93 -15.97 -2.37 5.42
CA MET A 93 -16.79 -2.12 6.60
C MET A 93 -17.52 -0.78 6.52
N LEU A 94 -16.89 0.28 6.00
CA LEU A 94 -17.51 1.57 5.79
C LEU A 94 -18.62 1.50 4.73
N GLU A 95 -18.39 0.81 3.61
CA GLU A 95 -19.40 0.59 2.57
C GLU A 95 -20.58 -0.22 3.10
N ALA A 96 -20.32 -1.27 3.88
CA ALA A 96 -21.35 -2.07 4.53
C ALA A 96 -22.14 -1.24 5.55
N ALA A 97 -21.47 -0.39 6.34
CA ALA A 97 -22.12 0.49 7.31
C ALA A 97 -23.04 1.51 6.62
N ILE A 98 -22.55 2.20 5.59
CA ILE A 98 -23.36 3.16 4.81
C ILE A 98 -24.54 2.45 4.14
N THR A 99 -24.31 1.27 3.54
CA THR A 99 -25.38 0.50 2.89
C THR A 99 -26.44 0.04 3.90
N ALA A 100 -26.01 -0.44 5.06
CA ALA A 100 -26.92 -0.84 6.13
C ALA A 100 -27.73 0.34 6.66
N ASP A 101 -27.08 1.48 6.86
CA ASP A 101 -27.72 2.71 7.32
C ASP A 101 -28.81 3.18 6.33
N VAL A 102 -28.50 3.26 5.04
CA VAL A 102 -29.46 3.63 3.99
C VAL A 102 -30.65 2.65 3.88
N ILE A 103 -30.44 1.35 4.14
CA ILE A 103 -31.52 0.34 4.08
C ILE A 103 -32.40 0.38 5.34
N GLN A 104 -31.78 0.58 6.51
CA GLN A 104 -32.48 0.50 7.78
C GLN A 104 -33.19 1.81 8.13
N ASN A 105 -32.59 2.94 7.77
CA ASN A 105 -33.13 4.26 8.07
C ASN A 105 -34.03 4.74 6.93
N LYS A 106 -35.35 4.78 7.18
CA LYS A 106 -36.34 5.22 6.18
C LYS A 106 -36.19 6.70 5.81
N ASP A 107 -35.66 7.49 6.74
CA ASP A 107 -35.52 8.94 6.62
C ASP A 107 -34.04 9.36 6.53
N TRP A 108 -33.16 8.46 6.06
CA TRP A 108 -31.71 8.68 5.92
C TRP A 108 -31.35 9.94 5.12
N GLU A 109 -32.25 10.39 4.23
CA GLU A 109 -32.06 11.61 3.44
C GLU A 109 -32.11 12.87 4.31
N GLU A 110 -32.80 12.85 5.45
CA GLU A 110 -32.97 13.99 6.37
C GLU A 110 -31.75 14.19 7.29
N ASP A 111 -30.88 13.19 7.41
CA ASP A 111 -29.65 13.28 8.22
C ASP A 111 -28.56 14.13 7.56
N PHE A 112 -28.69 14.41 6.25
CA PHE A 112 -27.75 15.24 5.53
C PHE A 112 -28.11 16.72 5.67
N PRO A 113 -27.11 17.60 5.92
CA PRO A 113 -27.36 19.04 5.91
C PRO A 113 -27.83 19.49 4.52
N GLU A 114 -28.58 20.59 4.47
CA GLU A 114 -29.08 21.13 3.21
C GLU A 114 -27.91 21.53 2.29
N ASP A 115 -27.93 21.06 1.05
CA ASP A 115 -26.94 21.41 0.03
C ASP A 115 -27.41 22.65 -0.75
N THR A 116 -26.83 23.79 -0.44
CA THR A 116 -27.10 25.08 -1.09
C THR A 116 -26.77 25.10 -2.59
N THR A 117 -25.96 24.15 -3.08
CA THR A 117 -25.57 24.06 -4.50
C THR A 117 -26.58 23.31 -5.37
N GLY A 118 -27.48 22.53 -4.76
CA GLY A 118 -28.38 21.62 -5.48
C GLY A 118 -27.69 20.44 -6.19
N ARG A 119 -26.35 20.35 -6.15
CA ARG A 119 -25.55 19.31 -6.82
C ARG A 119 -25.80 17.93 -6.22
N PHE A 120 -26.02 17.86 -4.92
CA PHE A 120 -26.39 16.61 -4.24
C PHE A 120 -27.74 16.09 -4.73
N ASN A 121 -28.72 16.96 -4.96
CA ASN A 121 -30.02 16.56 -5.48
C ASN A 121 -29.93 16.02 -6.93
N GLU A 122 -29.12 16.67 -7.79
CA GLU A 122 -28.81 16.13 -9.12
C GLU A 122 -28.15 14.76 -9.05
N PHE A 123 -27.20 14.56 -8.14
CA PHE A 123 -26.54 13.29 -7.92
C PHE A 123 -27.51 12.19 -7.47
N LYS A 124 -28.41 12.49 -6.52
CA LYS A 124 -29.49 11.56 -6.12
C LYS A 124 -30.38 11.17 -7.29
N ASN A 125 -30.78 12.15 -8.12
CA ASN A 125 -31.58 11.90 -9.31
C ASN A 125 -30.85 11.03 -10.33
N PHE A 126 -29.54 11.21 -10.50
CA PHE A 126 -28.71 10.35 -11.33
C PHE A 126 -28.68 8.91 -10.83
N ILE A 127 -28.45 8.69 -9.52
CA ILE A 127 -28.47 7.35 -8.92
C ILE A 127 -29.84 6.70 -9.12
N ARG A 128 -30.91 7.42 -8.82
CA ARG A 128 -32.29 6.91 -8.94
C ARG A 128 -32.62 6.51 -10.38
N SER A 129 -32.17 7.31 -11.34
CA SER A 129 -32.38 7.03 -12.77
C SER A 129 -31.57 5.85 -13.29
N ASN A 130 -30.43 5.54 -12.64
CA ASN A 130 -29.48 4.51 -13.09
C ASN A 130 -29.25 3.42 -12.03
N PHE A 131 -30.24 3.17 -11.17
CA PHE A 131 -30.08 2.35 -9.97
C PHE A 131 -29.49 0.96 -10.25
N GLU A 132 -29.98 0.28 -11.30
CA GLU A 132 -29.46 -1.03 -11.69
C GLU A 132 -27.96 -0.98 -12.07
N LEU A 133 -27.53 0.05 -12.81
CA LEU A 133 -26.13 0.24 -13.15
C LEU A 133 -25.30 0.56 -11.90
N CYS A 134 -25.78 1.46 -11.04
CA CYS A 134 -25.12 1.80 -9.78
C CYS A 134 -24.95 0.58 -8.87
N LYS A 135 -25.95 -0.31 -8.79
CA LYS A 135 -25.87 -1.57 -8.05
C LYS A 135 -24.78 -2.50 -8.59
N TRP A 136 -24.71 -2.68 -9.91
CA TRP A 136 -23.64 -3.48 -10.53
C TRP A 136 -22.26 -2.87 -10.32
N VAL A 137 -22.14 -1.54 -10.42
CA VAL A 137 -20.89 -0.82 -10.12
C VAL A 137 -20.48 -1.06 -8.67
N GLY A 138 -21.40 -0.92 -7.71
CA GLY A 138 -21.14 -1.21 -6.30
C GLY A 138 -20.67 -2.64 -6.07
N LEU A 139 -21.34 -3.63 -6.69
CA LEU A 139 -20.93 -5.03 -6.60
C LEU A 139 -19.52 -5.27 -7.14
N VAL A 140 -19.18 -4.66 -8.28
CA VAL A 140 -17.83 -4.75 -8.88
C VAL A 140 -16.78 -4.10 -7.98
N VAL A 141 -17.09 -2.99 -7.31
CA VAL A 141 -16.18 -2.32 -6.37
C VAL A 141 -15.87 -3.24 -5.17
N VAL A 142 -16.91 -3.78 -4.53
CA VAL A 142 -16.73 -4.72 -3.39
C VAL A 142 -15.96 -5.97 -3.83
N ALA A 143 -16.27 -6.51 -5.00
CA ALA A 143 -15.54 -7.65 -5.55
C ALA A 143 -14.06 -7.33 -5.81
N ALA A 144 -13.76 -6.15 -6.36
CA ALA A 144 -12.38 -5.69 -6.58
C ALA A 144 -11.61 -5.54 -5.26
N GLN A 145 -12.25 -5.00 -4.22
CA GLN A 145 -11.66 -4.91 -2.87
C GLN A 145 -11.36 -6.30 -2.27
N ALA A 146 -12.30 -7.24 -2.39
CA ALA A 146 -12.10 -8.62 -1.94
C ALA A 146 -10.95 -9.31 -2.71
N ILE A 147 -10.88 -9.12 -4.02
CA ILE A 147 -9.77 -9.61 -4.87
C ILE A 147 -8.44 -8.99 -4.42
N SER A 148 -8.40 -7.69 -4.12
CA SER A 148 -7.21 -7.01 -3.61
C SER A 148 -6.70 -7.61 -2.29
N ILE A 149 -7.61 -7.90 -1.35
CA ILE A 149 -7.26 -8.60 -0.10
C ILE A 149 -6.72 -10.00 -0.41
N PHE A 150 -7.40 -10.76 -1.27
CA PHE A 150 -6.99 -12.11 -1.64
C PHE A 150 -5.60 -12.15 -2.30
N LEU A 151 -5.34 -11.26 -3.27
CA LEU A 151 -4.03 -11.09 -3.89
C LEU A 151 -2.97 -10.69 -2.87
N GLY A 152 -3.29 -9.79 -1.93
CA GLY A 152 -2.42 -9.39 -0.83
C GLY A 152 -2.06 -10.57 0.09
N MET A 153 -3.03 -11.42 0.44
CA MET A 153 -2.82 -12.61 1.25
C MET A 153 -1.88 -13.61 0.57
N ILE A 154 -2.11 -13.91 -0.71
CA ILE A 154 -1.24 -14.81 -1.48
C ILE A 154 0.17 -14.21 -1.60
N LEU A 155 0.28 -12.91 -1.88
CA LEU A 155 1.56 -12.24 -1.99
C LEU A 155 2.35 -12.32 -0.66
N LYS A 156 1.66 -12.15 0.48
CA LYS A 156 2.24 -12.32 1.81
C LYS A 156 2.67 -13.77 2.07
N ALA A 157 1.84 -14.76 1.71
CA ALA A 157 2.15 -16.18 1.87
C ALA A 157 3.36 -16.63 1.02
N VAL A 158 3.41 -16.21 -0.25
CA VAL A 158 4.54 -16.49 -1.15
C VAL A 158 5.82 -15.82 -0.67
N GLY A 159 5.73 -14.60 -0.11
CA GLY A 159 6.85 -13.90 0.51
C GLY A 159 7.40 -14.64 1.73
N SER A 160 6.53 -15.08 2.63
CA SER A 160 6.90 -15.83 3.84
C SER A 160 7.60 -17.15 3.52
N ASN A 161 7.11 -17.91 2.55
CA ASN A 161 7.73 -19.18 2.14
C ASN A 161 9.11 -18.99 1.47
N SER A 162 9.37 -17.82 0.89
CA SER A 162 10.67 -17.53 0.27
C SER A 162 11.74 -17.20 1.32
N GLY A 163 11.36 -16.60 2.46
CA GLY A 163 12.29 -16.26 3.55
C GLY A 163 12.81 -17.48 4.34
N SER A 164 12.07 -18.59 4.37
CA SER A 164 12.52 -19.80 5.08
C SER A 164 13.60 -20.60 4.32
N ASN A 165 13.79 -20.36 3.02
CA ASN A 165 14.73 -21.11 2.17
C ASN A 165 15.86 -20.24 1.59
N TYR A 166 15.91 -18.95 1.93
CA TYR A 166 16.91 -17.99 1.44
C TYR A 166 17.28 -16.99 2.55
N ASP A 167 17.78 -17.50 3.68
CA ASP A 167 18.48 -16.68 4.68
C ASP A 167 19.99 -16.57 4.35
N SER A 168 20.31 -16.50 3.06
CA SER A 168 21.68 -16.29 2.59
C SER A 168 21.60 -15.47 1.30
N ASP A 169 21.84 -14.18 1.46
CA ASP A 169 22.44 -13.26 0.49
C ASP A 169 21.83 -13.21 -0.91
N ASP A 170 20.87 -12.30 -1.13
CA ASP A 170 20.83 -11.53 -2.38
C ASP A 170 19.94 -10.28 -2.25
N ASP A 171 20.62 -9.17 -1.97
CA ASP A 171 20.52 -7.86 -2.64
C ASP A 171 19.19 -7.46 -3.29
N SER A 172 18.49 -6.53 -2.63
CA SER A 172 17.70 -5.48 -3.28
C SER A 172 18.58 -4.38 -3.88
N VAL A 173 19.61 -4.76 -4.64
CA VAL A 173 20.43 -3.84 -5.44
C VAL A 173 20.11 -4.06 -6.91
N ASN A 174 19.04 -3.41 -7.38
CA ASN A 174 18.91 -3.12 -8.80
C ASN A 174 18.32 -1.73 -8.97
N ALA A 175 19.19 -0.72 -8.83
CA ALA A 175 19.35 0.38 -9.79
C ALA A 175 20.22 1.53 -9.23
N ARG A 176 21.50 1.33 -8.87
CA ARG A 176 22.51 2.42 -8.88
C ARG A 176 23.93 1.93 -9.21
N LEU A 177 24.26 2.01 -10.50
CA LEU A 177 25.57 2.15 -11.16
C LEU A 177 26.64 1.04 -11.03
N PRO A 178 27.23 0.57 -12.16
CA PRO A 178 28.50 -0.14 -12.16
C PRO A 178 29.64 0.86 -12.40
N LEU A 179 30.25 1.42 -11.36
CA LEU A 179 31.42 2.31 -11.52
C LEU A 179 32.61 2.02 -10.60
N LEU A 180 32.83 0.77 -10.19
CA LEU A 180 34.12 0.38 -9.61
C LEU A 180 34.35 -1.13 -9.74
N ARG A 181 34.42 -1.60 -11.00
CA ARG A 181 35.10 -2.85 -11.32
C ARG A 181 36.43 -2.50 -11.98
N ASN A 182 37.43 -2.19 -11.16
CA ASN A 182 38.83 -2.33 -11.55
C ASN A 182 39.73 -2.24 -10.32
N GLN A 183 40.85 -2.99 -10.36
CA GLN A 183 41.87 -3.21 -9.33
C GLN A 183 41.42 -4.31 -8.34
N VAL A 184 41.87 -5.57 -8.39
CA VAL A 184 43.25 -6.06 -8.55
C VAL A 184 43.17 -7.52 -9.01
N GLN A 185 43.43 -7.80 -10.29
CA GLN A 185 43.75 -9.15 -10.78
C GLN A 185 44.47 -9.05 -12.14
N GLN A 186 45.80 -8.90 -12.11
CA GLN A 186 46.84 -9.08 -13.16
C GLN A 186 48.06 -8.27 -12.64
N GLY A 187 49.24 -8.76 -12.28
CA GLY A 187 49.97 -9.98 -12.60
C GLY A 187 51.34 -9.58 -13.19
N ALA A 188 52.43 -9.54 -12.41
CA ALA A 188 53.82 -9.68 -12.89
C ALA A 188 54.84 -9.75 -11.74
N THR A 189 55.41 -10.95 -11.59
CA THR A 189 56.73 -11.33 -11.05
C THR A 189 57.82 -10.27 -11.15
N TYR A 190 58.56 -9.99 -10.06
CA TYR A 190 60.04 -10.04 -9.98
C TYR A 190 60.48 -10.15 -8.51
N ALA A 191 61.48 -11.00 -8.28
CA ALA A 191 62.01 -11.46 -7.00
C ALA A 191 62.61 -10.36 -6.11
N THR A 192 62.60 -10.54 -4.78
CA THR A 192 63.79 -10.80 -3.95
C THR A 192 63.34 -11.18 -2.52
N ASP A 193 63.97 -12.20 -1.95
CA ASP A 193 63.79 -12.77 -0.61
C ASP A 193 63.76 -11.77 0.56
N LEU A 194 62.88 -12.02 1.54
CA LEU A 194 63.26 -12.00 2.96
C LEU A 194 62.20 -12.71 3.83
N HIS A 195 62.66 -13.76 4.49
CA HIS A 195 61.90 -14.68 5.33
C HIS A 195 61.92 -14.22 6.80
N VAL A 196 60.75 -13.99 7.42
CA VAL A 196 60.60 -13.95 8.89
C VAL A 196 59.21 -14.50 9.28
N PRO A 197 59.10 -15.53 10.14
CA PRO A 197 57.83 -16.07 10.61
C PRO A 197 57.39 -15.38 11.92
N TYR A 198 56.10 -14.99 12.02
CA TYR A 198 55.51 -14.45 13.24
C TYR A 198 54.63 -15.50 13.95
N LYS A 199 54.84 -15.58 15.26
CA LYS A 199 54.48 -16.61 16.24
C LYS A 199 53.00 -16.53 16.68
N SER A 200 52.37 -17.69 16.90
CA SER A 200 51.01 -17.88 17.42
C SER A 200 50.97 -18.02 18.95
N GLU A 201 50.03 -17.34 19.64
CA GLU A 201 49.55 -17.72 20.99
C GLU A 201 48.06 -17.39 21.19
N PRO A 202 47.22 -18.33 21.68
CA PRO A 202 45.83 -18.10 22.09
C PRO A 202 45.73 -17.87 23.62
N TRP A 203 44.95 -16.87 24.05
CA TRP A 203 44.74 -16.55 25.46
C TRP A 203 43.66 -17.41 26.11
N ASN A 204 44.04 -17.99 27.25
CA ASN A 204 43.34 -18.98 28.07
C ASN A 204 42.27 -18.33 28.97
N GLY A 205 41.09 -18.96 29.06
CA GLY A 205 40.06 -18.63 30.06
C GLY A 205 40.43 -19.13 31.46
N ARG A 206 40.15 -18.33 32.49
CA ARG A 206 40.30 -18.71 33.91
C ARG A 206 39.00 -18.47 34.65
N VAL A 207 38.38 -19.51 35.23
CA VAL A 207 37.77 -19.51 36.59
C VAL A 207 37.59 -20.97 37.09
N CYS A 208 38.26 -21.33 38.20
CA CYS A 208 37.77 -22.07 39.40
C CYS A 208 38.92 -22.85 40.11
N PRO A 209 39.13 -22.72 41.44
CA PRO A 209 40.08 -23.53 42.20
C PRO A 209 39.43 -24.78 42.84
N PRO A 210 40.21 -25.80 43.23
CA PRO A 210 39.69 -27.06 43.75
C PRO A 210 39.64 -27.15 45.29
N ARG A 211 38.79 -28.08 45.75
CA ARG A 211 38.59 -28.56 47.12
C ARG A 211 39.66 -29.61 47.45
N VAL A 212 40.24 -29.59 48.66
CA VAL A 212 41.13 -30.65 49.17
C VAL A 212 40.67 -31.09 50.57
N ASN A 213 40.51 -32.39 50.77
CA ASN A 213 40.34 -33.04 52.09
C ASN A 213 41.61 -33.83 52.42
N GLY A 214 42.04 -33.74 53.69
CA GLY A 214 42.45 -34.88 54.54
C GLY A 214 43.82 -35.55 54.36
N LEU A 215 44.67 -35.35 55.37
CA LEU A 215 45.43 -36.40 56.06
C LEU A 215 45.62 -35.97 57.53
#